data_AF-A0A8I1WNT3-F1
#
_entry.id   AF-A0A8I1WNT3-F1
#
_cell.length_a   1.000
_cell.length_b   1.000
_cell.length_c   1.000
_cell.angle_alpha   90.00
_cell.angle_beta   90.00
_cell.angle_gamma   90.00
#
_symmetry.space_group_name_H-M   'P 1'
#
loop_
_entity.id
_entity.type
_entity.pdbx_description
1 polymer ?
#
loop_
_entity_poly.entity_id
_entity_poly.type
_entity_poly.pdbx_seq_one_letter_code
_entity_poly.pdbx_strand_id
1 'polypeptide(L)'
;MALDLNGQMNTAGQPRVKAEKFDQFMKERDVSGFHREEYDDQFRTVIYFSGLQAAGQQQFVQVLLNDSIYGMIKVLVGHKVVNDENREKVLEYVNQLNQRLEAFKYVVTPDGNLELDCSLVSNDERFDPELIIVMLLNVIQPHLESEVLRLPAVTGCPVGVNLEEEEKAAEDNPIHVVH
;
A
#
# COMPACT_ATOMS: atom_id res chain seq x y z
N MET A 1 32.96 -1.81 24.98
CA MET A 1 31.61 -1.64 25.58
C MET A 1 30.64 -1.84 24.43
N ALA A 2 30.12 -3.06 24.29
CA ALA A 2 29.11 -3.33 23.26
C ALA A 2 27.81 -2.69 23.75
N LEU A 3 27.20 -1.82 22.93
CA LEU A 3 25.83 -1.39 23.15
C LEU A 3 24.95 -2.63 23.03
N ASP A 4 24.38 -3.04 24.16
CA ASP A 4 23.32 -4.03 24.20
C ASP A 4 22.07 -3.40 23.57
N LEU A 5 21.87 -3.69 22.28
CA LEU A 5 20.73 -3.23 21.48
C LEU A 5 19.44 -4.01 21.78
N ASN A 6 19.49 -5.02 22.66
CA ASN A 6 18.34 -5.89 22.95
C ASN A 6 17.63 -5.55 24.27
N GLY A 7 18.06 -4.50 24.96
CA GLY A 7 17.40 -4.01 26.17
C GLY A 7 16.36 -2.93 25.84
N GLN A 8 15.08 -3.32 25.89
CA GLN A 8 13.83 -2.54 25.72
C GLN A 8 13.16 -2.92 24.38
N MET A 9 11.92 -3.43 24.34
CA MET A 9 10.74 -2.88 24.98
C MET A 9 9.74 -3.99 25.31
N ASN A 10 9.28 -4.04 26.57
CA ASN A 10 7.95 -4.56 26.83
C ASN A 10 6.97 -3.48 26.32
N THR A 11 6.38 -3.71 25.15
CA THR A 11 5.50 -2.74 24.46
C THR A 11 4.03 -2.89 24.85
N ALA A 12 3.72 -3.84 25.76
CA ALA A 12 2.37 -4.08 26.25
C ALA A 12 1.84 -2.81 26.96
N GLY A 13 0.84 -2.17 26.35
CA GLY A 13 0.19 -0.96 26.86
C GLY A 13 0.80 0.37 26.40
N GLN A 14 1.83 0.37 25.55
CA GLN A 14 2.30 1.59 24.90
C GLN A 14 1.36 1.99 23.74
N PRO A 15 1.11 3.29 23.52
CA PRO A 15 0.28 3.76 22.41
C PRO A 15 0.90 3.42 21.05
N ARG A 16 0.05 3.20 20.04
CA ARG A 16 0.48 3.10 18.63
C ARG A 16 0.42 4.49 18.02
N VAL A 17 1.42 5.31 18.33
CA VAL A 17 1.37 6.78 18.18
C VAL A 17 0.91 7.24 16.79
N LYS A 18 1.47 6.68 15.72
CA LYS A 18 1.07 7.05 14.35
C LYS A 18 -0.36 6.63 14.01
N ALA A 19 -0.76 5.43 14.40
CA ALA A 19 -2.13 4.96 14.20
C ALA A 19 -3.13 5.86 14.94
N GLU A 20 -2.88 6.17 16.21
CA GLU A 20 -3.74 7.06 17.01
C GLU A 20 -3.85 8.47 16.41
N LYS A 21 -2.72 9.04 15.93
CA LYS A 21 -2.72 10.33 15.22
C LYS A 21 -3.54 10.27 13.92
N PHE A 22 -3.46 9.18 13.18
CA PHE A 22 -4.24 9.01 11.95
C PHE A 22 -5.73 8.82 12.25
N ASP A 23 -6.08 8.04 13.27
CA ASP A 23 -7.46 7.86 13.76
C ASP A 23 -8.07 9.21 14.18
N GLN A 24 -7.32 10.00 14.94
CA GLN A 24 -7.75 11.34 15.37
C GLN A 24 -7.95 12.28 14.18
N PHE A 25 -6.98 12.32 13.25
CA PHE A 25 -7.09 13.13 12.04
C PHE A 25 -8.32 12.77 11.22
N MET A 26 -8.57 11.47 10.99
CA MET A 26 -9.73 11.02 10.22
C MET A 26 -11.03 11.45 10.88
N LYS A 27 -11.12 11.32 12.22
CA LYS A 27 -12.28 11.78 12.99
C LYS A 27 -12.48 13.29 12.91
N GLU A 28 -11.42 14.08 13.02
CA GLU A 28 -11.49 15.55 12.99
C GLU A 28 -11.83 16.11 11.62
N ARG A 29 -11.41 15.42 10.55
CA ARG A 29 -11.61 15.84 9.16
C ARG A 29 -12.76 15.11 8.45
N ASP A 30 -13.51 14.27 9.18
CA ASP A 30 -14.61 13.44 8.65
C ASP A 30 -14.19 12.58 7.45
N VAL A 31 -12.97 12.04 7.51
CA VAL A 31 -12.44 11.12 6.50
C VAL A 31 -13.04 9.75 6.75
N SER A 32 -13.64 9.17 5.71
CA SER A 32 -14.24 7.83 5.71
C SER A 32 -13.62 6.96 4.61
N GLY A 33 -13.95 5.67 4.60
CA GLY A 33 -13.49 4.73 3.56
C GLY A 33 -12.29 3.88 3.93
N PHE A 34 -11.72 4.06 5.14
CA PHE A 34 -10.69 3.17 5.68
C PHE A 34 -11.28 2.10 6.60
N HIS A 35 -10.90 0.85 6.39
CA HIS A 35 -11.03 -0.26 7.32
C HIS A 35 -9.71 -0.44 8.08
N ARG A 36 -9.75 -0.75 9.37
CA ARG A 36 -8.56 -0.77 10.23
C ARG A 36 -8.37 -2.15 10.84
N GLU A 37 -7.15 -2.67 10.74
CA GLU A 37 -6.74 -3.91 11.39
C GLU A 37 -5.44 -3.72 12.18
N GLU A 38 -5.34 -4.43 13.31
CA GLU A 38 -4.12 -4.47 14.12
C GLU A 38 -3.47 -5.84 14.04
N TYR A 39 -2.15 -5.80 13.91
CA TYR A 39 -1.31 -6.99 13.89
C TYR A 39 -0.45 -7.01 15.15
N ASP A 40 -0.30 -8.20 15.72
CA ASP A 40 0.56 -8.48 16.89
C ASP A 40 1.95 -8.93 16.42
N ASP A 41 2.59 -8.08 15.62
CA ASP A 41 3.95 -8.27 15.15
C ASP A 41 4.97 -7.48 16.00
N GLN A 42 6.26 -7.73 15.77
CA GLN A 42 7.33 -7.06 16.51
C GLN A 42 7.37 -5.53 16.35
N PHE A 43 6.74 -4.99 15.30
CA PHE A 43 6.70 -3.56 15.02
C PHE A 43 5.40 -2.91 15.46
N ARG A 44 4.46 -3.69 16.01
CA ARG A 44 3.11 -3.26 16.34
C ARG A 44 2.45 -2.56 15.15
N THR A 45 2.34 -3.28 14.04
CA THR A 45 1.70 -2.77 12.82
C THR A 45 0.19 -2.61 12.95
N VAL A 46 -0.31 -1.46 12.47
CA VAL A 46 -1.71 -1.21 12.15
C VAL A 46 -1.80 -0.98 10.65
N ILE A 47 -2.74 -1.64 9.98
CA ILE A 47 -3.01 -1.47 8.56
C ILE A 47 -4.38 -0.81 8.39
N TYR A 48 -4.41 0.21 7.55
CA TYR A 48 -5.64 0.85 7.11
C TYR A 48 -5.88 0.50 5.64
N PHE A 49 -6.92 -0.26 5.37
CA PHE A 49 -7.33 -0.69 4.04
C PHE A 49 -8.33 0.29 3.46
N SER A 50 -8.17 0.68 2.20
CA SER A 50 -9.10 1.56 1.50
C SER A 50 -9.14 1.23 0.01
N GLY A 51 -10.08 1.86 -0.67
CA GLY A 51 -10.09 1.93 -2.12
C GLY A 51 -9.49 3.22 -2.67
N LEU A 52 -8.99 3.17 -3.90
CA LEU A 52 -8.67 4.34 -4.71
C LEU A 52 -9.19 4.10 -6.14
N GLN A 53 -9.98 5.03 -6.68
CA GLN A 53 -10.41 4.95 -8.08
C GLN A 53 -9.43 5.70 -8.98
N ALA A 54 -8.99 5.06 -10.06
CA ALA A 54 -8.21 5.70 -11.11
C ALA A 54 -8.66 5.18 -12.49
N ALA A 55 -8.90 6.08 -13.43
CA ALA A 55 -9.33 5.77 -14.80
C ALA A 55 -10.56 4.83 -14.87
N GLY A 56 -11.49 4.98 -13.92
CA GLY A 56 -12.69 4.14 -13.82
C GLY A 56 -12.43 2.70 -13.35
N GLN A 57 -11.21 2.39 -12.90
CA GLN A 57 -10.85 1.13 -12.27
C GLN A 57 -10.64 1.32 -10.76
N GLN A 58 -10.90 0.27 -9.99
CA GLN A 58 -10.66 0.26 -8.56
C GLN A 58 -9.26 -0.31 -8.27
N GLN A 59 -8.51 0.39 -7.43
CA GLN A 59 -7.27 -0.09 -6.80
C GLN A 59 -7.47 -0.25 -5.30
N PHE A 60 -6.76 -1.22 -4.72
CA PHE A 60 -6.77 -1.47 -3.29
C PHE A 60 -5.57 -0.78 -2.64
N VAL A 61 -5.82 -0.08 -1.53
CA VAL A 61 -4.85 0.71 -0.78
C VAL A 61 -4.64 0.10 0.59
N GLN A 62 -3.38 0.00 1.01
CA GLN A 62 -2.98 -0.30 2.37
C GLN A 62 -2.11 0.83 2.90
N VAL A 63 -2.46 1.40 4.05
CA VAL A 63 -1.59 2.31 4.80
C VAL A 63 -1.08 1.60 6.04
N LEU A 64 0.22 1.33 6.08
CA LEU A 64 0.88 0.62 7.17
C LEU A 64 1.55 1.62 8.10
N LEU A 65 1.11 1.64 9.36
CA LEU A 65 1.65 2.48 10.42
C LEU A 65 2.09 1.61 11.59
N ASN A 66 3.36 1.71 11.96
CA ASN A 66 3.99 0.87 12.99
C ASN A 66 5.10 1.65 13.70
N ASP A 67 5.80 1.05 14.66
CA ASP A 67 6.82 1.75 15.47
C ASP A 67 8.12 2.08 14.73
N SER A 68 8.24 1.74 13.44
CA SER A 68 9.41 2.13 12.65
C SER A 68 9.44 3.64 12.38
N ILE A 69 10.52 4.15 11.79
CA ILE A 69 10.59 5.55 11.32
C ILE A 69 9.84 5.79 10.00
N TYR A 70 9.09 4.79 9.51
CA TYR A 70 8.36 4.85 8.25
C TYR A 70 6.86 4.68 8.46
N GLY A 71 6.07 5.36 7.64
CA GLY A 71 4.75 4.89 7.23
C GLY A 71 4.84 4.40 5.78
N MET A 72 4.02 3.45 5.38
CA MET A 72 3.97 3.00 3.99
C MET A 72 2.55 3.13 3.44
N ILE A 73 2.44 3.57 2.20
CA ILE A 73 1.23 3.43 1.39
C ILE A 73 1.57 2.40 0.32
N LYS A 74 0.82 1.31 0.26
CA LYS A 74 0.90 0.30 -0.79
C LYS A 74 -0.38 0.34 -1.59
N VAL A 75 -0.27 0.27 -2.91
CA VAL A 75 -1.42 0.23 -3.82
C VAL A 75 -1.30 -0.99 -4.72
N LEU A 76 -2.29 -1.87 -4.70
CA LEU A 76 -2.39 -2.96 -5.67
C LEU A 76 -2.91 -2.38 -6.99
N VAL A 77 -1.99 -2.24 -7.96
CA VAL A 77 -2.30 -1.65 -9.27
C VAL A 77 -2.86 -2.72 -10.22
N GLY A 78 -2.36 -3.95 -10.13
CA GLY A 78 -2.91 -5.08 -10.87
C GLY A 78 -2.70 -6.39 -10.13
N HIS A 79 -3.77 -7.16 -9.95
CA HIS A 79 -3.74 -8.48 -9.31
C HIS A 79 -3.35 -9.56 -10.33
N LYS A 80 -2.26 -10.30 -10.07
CA LYS A 80 -1.76 -11.41 -10.90
C LYS A 80 -1.64 -11.10 -12.40
N VAL A 81 -1.34 -9.85 -12.74
CA VAL A 81 -1.22 -9.38 -14.13
C VAL A 81 0.15 -9.69 -14.75
N VAL A 82 1.13 -10.13 -13.95
CA VAL A 82 2.49 -10.46 -14.41
C VAL A 82 2.71 -11.95 -14.41
N ASN A 83 3.12 -12.50 -15.54
CA ASN A 83 3.39 -13.92 -15.78
C ASN A 83 4.68 -14.11 -16.60
N ASP A 84 5.08 -15.35 -16.85
CA ASP A 84 6.34 -15.65 -17.55
C ASP A 84 6.40 -15.07 -18.98
N GLU A 85 5.26 -14.89 -19.65
CA GLU A 85 5.19 -14.37 -21.01
C GLU A 85 5.40 -12.86 -21.09
N ASN A 86 4.92 -12.10 -20.08
CA ASN A 86 4.98 -10.64 -20.08
C ASN A 86 6.02 -10.04 -19.12
N ARG A 87 6.62 -10.85 -18.23
CA ARG A 87 7.47 -10.39 -17.12
C ARG A 87 8.62 -9.48 -17.56
N GLU A 88 9.35 -9.85 -18.62
CA GLU A 88 10.47 -9.03 -19.11
C GLU A 88 10.00 -7.62 -19.50
N LYS A 89 8.94 -7.54 -20.33
CA LYS A 89 8.36 -6.28 -20.79
C LYS A 89 7.79 -5.44 -19.64
N VAL A 90 7.14 -6.07 -18.67
CA VAL A 90 6.63 -5.38 -17.48
C VAL A 90 7.77 -4.84 -16.63
N LEU A 91 8.83 -5.62 -16.39
CA LEU A 91 9.98 -5.18 -15.61
C LEU A 91 10.74 -4.03 -16.29
N GLU A 92 10.88 -4.06 -17.62
CA GLU A 92 11.42 -2.92 -18.38
C GLU A 92 10.59 -1.65 -18.18
N TYR A 93 9.26 -1.77 -18.29
CA TYR A 93 8.35 -0.65 -18.09
C TYR A 93 8.40 -0.10 -16.65
N VAL A 94 8.34 -0.98 -15.66
CA VAL A 94 8.47 -0.64 -14.23
C VAL A 94 9.78 0.08 -13.96
N ASN A 95 10.89 -0.36 -14.55
CA ASN A 95 12.18 0.32 -14.40
C ASN A 95 12.12 1.74 -14.99
N GLN A 96 11.46 1.95 -16.14
CA GLN A 96 11.26 3.28 -16.71
C GLN A 96 10.39 4.17 -15.81
N LEU A 97 9.32 3.63 -15.20
CA LEU A 97 8.51 4.36 -14.22
C LEU A 97 9.36 4.77 -13.01
N ASN A 98 10.10 3.82 -12.45
CA ASN A 98 10.91 4.04 -11.25
C ASN A 98 12.04 5.07 -11.46
N GLN A 99 12.48 5.30 -12.69
CA GLN A 99 13.47 6.32 -13.05
C GLN A 99 12.91 7.75 -13.08
N ARG A 100 11.59 7.95 -13.04
CA ARG A 100 10.95 9.29 -13.07
C ARG A 100 11.09 10.09 -11.77
N LEU A 101 11.87 9.60 -10.80
CA LEU A 101 12.15 10.24 -9.50
C LEU A 101 10.89 10.57 -8.68
N GLU A 102 9.84 9.78 -8.83
CA GLU A 102 8.62 9.91 -8.03
C GLU A 102 8.84 9.40 -6.59
N ALA A 103 7.95 9.83 -5.68
CA ALA A 103 7.98 9.49 -4.25
C ALA A 103 7.63 8.01 -3.95
N PHE A 104 7.41 7.20 -4.98
CA PHE A 104 7.04 5.80 -4.88
C PHE A 104 7.80 4.94 -5.91
N LYS A 105 7.70 3.63 -5.74
CA LYS A 105 8.28 2.63 -6.63
C LYS A 105 7.28 1.53 -6.95
N TYR A 106 7.35 1.04 -8.17
CA TYR A 106 6.62 -0.15 -8.58
C TYR A 106 7.40 -1.41 -8.23
N VAL A 107 6.67 -2.42 -7.76
CA VAL A 107 7.17 -3.73 -7.36
C VAL A 107 6.34 -4.79 -8.06
N VAL A 108 7.01 -5.78 -8.63
CA VAL A 108 6.36 -7.02 -9.09
C VAL A 108 6.54 -8.07 -7.99
N THR A 109 5.45 -8.53 -7.39
CA THR A 109 5.51 -9.52 -6.32
C THR A 109 5.80 -10.93 -6.87
N PRO A 110 6.23 -11.88 -6.02
CA PRO A 110 6.40 -13.28 -6.43
C PRO A 110 5.14 -13.89 -7.04
N ASP A 111 3.96 -13.50 -6.54
CA ASP A 111 2.66 -14.01 -7.01
C ASP A 111 2.17 -13.33 -8.31
N GLY A 112 2.97 -12.44 -8.90
CA GLY A 112 2.64 -11.78 -10.16
C GLY A 112 1.78 -10.53 -10.02
N ASN A 113 1.63 -9.98 -8.81
CA ASN A 113 0.97 -8.69 -8.63
C ASN A 113 1.89 -7.56 -9.06
N LEU A 114 1.28 -6.48 -9.55
CA LEU A 114 1.94 -5.20 -9.75
C LEU A 114 1.47 -4.25 -8.64
N GLU A 115 2.40 -3.84 -7.79
CA GLU A 115 2.16 -2.95 -6.65
C GLU A 115 2.93 -1.65 -6.81
N LEU A 116 2.40 -0.58 -6.21
CA LEU A 116 3.07 0.70 -6.01
C LEU A 116 3.29 0.90 -4.52
N ASP A 117 4.56 1.08 -4.12
CA ASP A 117 4.99 1.28 -2.75
C ASP A 117 5.52 2.71 -2.55
N CYS A 118 4.89 3.45 -1.65
CA CYS A 118 5.25 4.80 -1.27
C CYS A 118 5.68 4.83 0.20
N SER A 119 6.97 5.06 0.44
CA SER A 119 7.53 5.17 1.79
C SER A 119 7.52 6.62 2.28
N LEU A 120 6.94 6.84 3.45
CA LEU A 120 6.88 8.14 4.12
C LEU A 120 7.82 8.13 5.32
N VAL A 121 8.80 9.03 5.36
CA VAL A 121 9.62 9.22 6.56
C VAL A 121 8.76 9.91 7.61
N SER A 122 8.48 9.19 8.69
CA SER A 122 7.44 9.52 9.64
C SER A 122 7.78 8.83 10.97
N ASN A 123 8.57 9.53 11.79
CA ASN A 123 8.72 9.16 13.19
C ASN A 123 7.54 9.72 14.00
N ASP A 124 7.37 9.24 15.22
CA ASP A 124 6.24 9.59 16.08
C ASP A 124 6.06 11.10 16.28
N GLU A 125 7.14 11.86 16.39
CA GLU A 125 7.10 13.31 16.58
C GLU A 125 6.65 14.07 15.33
N ARG A 126 7.15 13.67 14.16
CA ARG A 126 6.98 14.40 12.89
C ARG A 126 5.91 13.82 11.98
N PHE A 127 5.25 12.73 12.39
CA PHE A 127 4.18 12.14 11.60
C PHE A 127 3.06 13.15 11.37
N ASP A 128 2.84 13.44 10.09
CA ASP A 128 1.74 14.25 9.58
C ASP A 128 0.72 13.32 8.91
N PRO A 129 -0.45 13.07 9.53
CA PRO A 129 -1.48 12.22 8.95
C PRO A 129 -2.11 12.80 7.68
N GLU A 130 -2.10 14.12 7.51
CA GLU A 130 -2.65 14.78 6.31
C GLU A 130 -1.83 14.44 5.06
N LEU A 131 -0.52 14.20 5.23
CA LEU A 131 0.38 13.78 4.16
C LEU A 131 -0.08 12.48 3.50
N ILE A 132 -0.69 11.54 4.24
CA ILE A 132 -1.22 10.30 3.65
C ILE A 132 -2.31 10.61 2.62
N ILE A 133 -3.25 11.49 2.97
CA ILE A 133 -4.35 11.87 2.08
C ILE A 133 -3.82 12.65 0.88
N VAL A 134 -2.88 13.57 1.08
CA VAL A 134 -2.23 14.31 0.00
C VAL A 134 -1.50 13.35 -0.95
N MET A 135 -0.76 12.37 -0.42
CA MET A 135 -0.06 11.39 -1.24
C MET A 135 -1.03 10.53 -2.04
N LEU A 136 -2.13 10.06 -1.43
CA LEU A 136 -3.14 9.27 -2.13
C LEU A 136 -3.83 10.07 -3.24
N LEU A 137 -4.41 11.23 -2.92
CA LEU A 137 -5.33 11.93 -3.83
C LEU A 137 -4.62 12.90 -4.79
N ASN A 138 -3.51 13.51 -4.39
CA ASN A 138 -2.84 14.55 -5.18
C ASN A 138 -1.60 14.06 -5.91
N VAL A 139 -1.07 12.88 -5.56
CA VAL A 139 0.18 12.34 -6.14
C VAL A 139 -0.04 10.97 -6.78
N ILE A 140 -0.52 9.99 -6.02
CA ILE A 140 -0.69 8.62 -6.50
C ILE A 140 -1.88 8.52 -7.45
N GLN A 141 -3.05 9.02 -7.07
CA GLN A 141 -4.25 8.95 -7.92
C GLN A 141 -4.02 9.60 -9.30
N PRO A 142 -3.51 10.84 -9.43
CA PRO A 142 -3.32 11.44 -10.75
C PRO A 142 -2.27 10.72 -11.59
N HIS A 143 -1.27 10.10 -10.96
CA HIS A 143 -0.33 9.23 -11.66
C HIS A 143 -1.03 7.97 -12.19
N LEU A 144 -1.82 7.30 -11.35
CA LEU A 144 -2.55 6.08 -11.72
C LEU A 144 -3.61 6.34 -12.79
N GLU A 145 -4.26 7.52 -12.82
CA GLU A 145 -5.17 7.91 -13.91
C GLU A 145 -4.53 7.77 -15.30
N SER A 146 -3.21 8.03 -15.40
CA SER A 146 -2.47 7.85 -16.65
C SER A 146 -1.97 6.43 -16.84
N GLU A 147 -1.43 5.81 -15.79
CA GLU A 147 -0.75 4.52 -15.90
C GLU A 147 -1.72 3.34 -16.00
N VAL A 148 -2.89 3.39 -15.37
CA VAL A 148 -3.95 2.38 -15.52
C VAL A 148 -4.41 2.25 -16.98
N LEU A 149 -4.37 3.35 -17.76
CA LEU A 149 -4.69 3.33 -19.18
C LEU A 149 -3.56 2.78 -20.07
N ARG A 150 -2.30 2.87 -19.61
CA ARG A 150 -1.11 2.46 -20.38
C ARG A 150 -0.68 1.03 -20.11
N LEU A 151 -0.76 0.61 -18.86
CA LEU A 151 -0.33 -0.69 -18.39
C LEU A 151 -0.96 -1.86 -19.16
N PRO A 152 -2.23 -1.83 -19.61
CA PRO A 152 -2.78 -2.93 -20.41
C PRO A 152 -2.05 -3.20 -21.72
N ALA A 153 -1.44 -2.17 -22.33
CA ALA A 153 -0.60 -2.35 -23.52
C ALA A 153 0.74 -3.04 -23.19
N VAL A 154 1.16 -2.99 -21.93
CA VAL A 154 2.40 -3.61 -21.42
C VAL A 154 2.12 -5.04 -20.95
N THR A 155 1.13 -5.22 -20.08
CA THR A 155 0.75 -6.50 -19.46
C THR A 155 0.01 -7.43 -20.44
N GLY A 156 -0.69 -6.88 -21.43
CA GLY A 156 -1.53 -7.65 -22.35
C GLY A 156 -2.94 -7.95 -21.82
N CYS A 157 -3.28 -7.45 -20.63
CA CYS A 157 -4.61 -7.58 -20.01
C CYS A 157 -5.00 -6.29 -19.27
N PRO A 158 -6.29 -6.02 -19.01
CA PRO A 158 -6.72 -4.90 -18.18
C PRO A 158 -6.02 -4.92 -16.82
N VAL A 159 -5.65 -3.74 -16.31
CA VAL A 159 -5.15 -3.59 -14.94
C VAL A 159 -6.22 -2.94 -14.07
N GLY A 160 -6.36 -3.45 -12.85
CA GLY A 160 -7.44 -3.15 -11.92
C GLY A 160 -7.67 -4.36 -11.02
N VAL A 161 -8.29 -4.16 -9.86
CA VAL A 161 -8.72 -5.26 -9.00
C VAL A 161 -10.16 -5.61 -9.39
N ASN A 162 -10.36 -6.79 -9.97
CA ASN A 162 -11.69 -7.26 -10.35
C ASN A 162 -12.31 -7.98 -9.14
N LEU A 163 -13.13 -7.27 -8.37
CA LEU A 163 -13.74 -7.78 -7.13
C LEU A 163 -14.54 -9.09 -7.36
N GLU A 164 -15.13 -9.26 -8.54
CA GLU A 164 -15.91 -10.46 -8.89
C GLU A 164 -15.04 -11.72 -9.07
N GLU A 165 -13.76 -11.57 -9.43
CA GLU A 165 -12.82 -12.69 -9.57
C GLU A 165 -12.16 -13.05 -8.23
N GLU A 166 -11.97 -12.06 -7.35
CA GLU A 166 -11.49 -12.28 -5.98
C GLU A 166 -12.53 -12.97 -5.09
N GLU A 167 -13.82 -12.59 -5.18
CA GLU A 167 -14.90 -13.28 -4.45
C GLU A 167 -14.99 -14.76 -4.84
N LYS A 168 -14.87 -15.08 -6.13
CA LYS A 168 -14.83 -16.48 -6.61
C LYS A 168 -13.57 -17.23 -6.16
N ALA A 169 -12.40 -16.57 -6.15
CA ALA A 169 -11.16 -17.19 -5.71
C ALA A 169 -11.13 -17.43 -4.19
N ALA A 170 -11.78 -16.56 -3.40
CA ALA A 170 -11.95 -16.69 -1.96
C ALA A 170 -12.92 -17.83 -1.59
N GLU A 171 -13.96 -18.06 -2.39
CA GLU A 171 -14.87 -19.21 -2.24
C GLU A 171 -14.18 -20.55 -2.52
N ASP A 172 -13.26 -20.61 -3.50
CA ASP A 172 -12.57 -21.85 -3.89
C ASP A 172 -11.31 -22.16 -3.04
N ASN A 173 -10.77 -21.20 -2.28
CA ASN A 173 -9.61 -21.44 -1.41
C ASN A 173 -9.61 -20.55 -0.14
N PRO A 174 -10.29 -20.98 0.94
CA PRO A 174 -10.69 -20.12 2.07
C PRO A 174 -9.56 -19.65 3.01
N ILE A 175 -8.28 -19.86 2.68
CA ILE A 175 -7.14 -19.55 3.58
C ILE A 175 -6.44 -18.23 3.21
N HIS A 176 -6.81 -17.55 2.13
CA HIS A 176 -6.30 -16.20 1.84
C HIS A 176 -7.44 -15.21 1.59
N VAL A 177 -8.24 -14.99 2.63
CA VAL A 177 -8.87 -13.69 2.83
C VAL A 177 -8.05 -13.01 3.91
N VAL A 178 -7.05 -12.23 3.50
CA VAL A 178 -6.53 -11.17 4.37
C VAL A 178 -7.38 -9.98 4.00
N HIS A 179 -8.32 -9.67 4.89
CA HIS A 179 -9.21 -8.52 4.82
C HIS A 179 -8.42 -7.20 4.72
#